data_AF-A0A7S3PY33-F1
#
_entry.id   AF-A0A7S3PY33-F1
#
_cell.length_a   1.000
_cell.length_b   1.000
_cell.length_c   1.000
_cell.angle_alpha   90.00
_cell.angle_beta   90.00
_cell.angle_gamma   90.00
#
_symmetry.space_group_name_H-M   'P 1'
#
loop_
_entity.id
_entity.type
_entity.pdbx_description
1 polymer ?
#
loop_
_entity_poly.entity_id
_entity_poly.type
_entity_poly.pdbx_seq_one_letter_code
_entity_poly.pdbx_strand_id
1 'polypeptide(L)'
;PQYGKFVQYAKMIDANASLTPAQKKLCQEFVGVFLFYARAIDNTMLVSIGSIATAMSTSGWTDIRQRLQQFLNYAATHPDAEIQYHASEMHLWIHSDASYLNEPKARSRGGG
;
A
#
# COMPACT_ATOMS: atom_id res chain seq x y z
N PRO A 1 20.00 -3.46 -16.79
CA PRO A 1 18.99 -3.06 -17.78
C PRO A 1 19.35 -3.56 -19.19
N GLN A 2 18.48 -4.35 -19.82
CA GLN A 2 18.65 -4.77 -21.23
C GLN A 2 18.12 -3.66 -22.14
N TYR A 3 19.01 -2.99 -22.87
CA TYR A 3 18.64 -1.89 -23.78
C TYR A 3 17.71 -2.40 -24.89
N GLY A 4 16.60 -1.68 -25.14
CA GLY A 4 15.66 -1.96 -26.23
C GLY A 4 14.50 -2.91 -25.93
N LYS A 5 14.33 -3.39 -24.68
CA LYS A 5 13.17 -4.20 -24.28
C LYS A 5 12.39 -3.53 -23.15
N PHE A 6 11.05 -3.51 -23.24
CA PHE A 6 10.19 -3.15 -22.11
C PHE A 6 10.32 -4.23 -21.03
N VAL A 7 11.13 -3.96 -20.01
CA VAL A 7 11.30 -4.85 -18.86
C VAL A 7 10.38 -4.37 -17.74
N GLN A 8 9.44 -5.23 -17.32
CA GLN A 8 8.65 -4.99 -16.12
C GLN A 8 9.51 -5.32 -14.89
N TYR A 9 9.79 -4.32 -14.05
CA TYR A 9 10.56 -4.49 -12.82
C TYR A 9 9.72 -4.95 -11.63
N ALA A 10 8.39 -4.88 -11.73
CA ALA A 10 7.49 -5.46 -10.73
C ALA A 10 7.70 -6.98 -10.65
N LYS A 11 7.68 -7.53 -9.42
CA LYS A 11 7.74 -8.98 -9.20
C LYS A 11 6.66 -9.70 -10.03
N MET A 12 7.05 -10.80 -10.67
CA MET A 12 6.13 -11.66 -11.41
C MET A 12 5.01 -12.16 -10.49
N ILE A 13 3.80 -12.20 -11.04
CA ILE A 13 2.60 -12.68 -10.35
C ILE A 13 2.76 -14.19 -10.11
N ASP A 14 2.57 -14.64 -8.88
CA ASP A 14 2.47 -16.07 -8.60
C ASP A 14 1.15 -16.59 -9.18
N ALA A 15 1.23 -17.43 -10.21
CA ALA A 15 0.05 -18.00 -10.87
C ALA A 15 -0.80 -18.90 -9.93
N ASN A 16 -0.23 -19.33 -8.80
CA ASN A 16 -0.85 -20.22 -7.81
C ASN A 16 -1.05 -19.56 -6.43
N ALA A 17 -1.18 -18.23 -6.38
CA ALA A 17 -1.46 -17.50 -5.15
C ALA A 17 -2.90 -17.76 -4.63
N SER A 18 -3.17 -19.00 -4.20
CA SER A 18 -4.45 -19.37 -3.59
C SER A 18 -4.39 -19.07 -2.09
N LEU A 19 -4.94 -17.94 -1.70
CA LEU A 19 -5.22 -17.64 -0.30
C LEU A 19 -6.40 -18.48 0.17
N THR A 20 -6.29 -19.04 1.38
CA THR A 20 -7.44 -19.65 2.03
C THR A 20 -8.52 -18.58 2.29
N PRO A 21 -9.81 -18.95 2.36
CA PRO A 21 -10.88 -18.00 2.68
C PRO A 21 -10.63 -17.22 3.97
N ALA A 22 -10.05 -17.88 4.99
CA ALA A 22 -9.70 -17.24 6.26
C ALA A 22 -8.60 -16.18 6.11
N GLN A 23 -7.52 -16.48 5.39
CA GLN A 23 -6.43 -15.53 5.12
C GLN A 23 -6.92 -14.33 4.31
N LYS A 24 -7.77 -14.58 3.30
CA LYS A 24 -8.37 -13.52 2.50
C LYS A 24 -9.27 -12.62 3.34
N LYS A 25 -10.11 -13.20 4.19
CA LYS A 25 -10.97 -12.46 5.12
C LYS A 25 -10.14 -11.58 6.07
N LEU A 26 -9.07 -12.12 6.64
CA LEU A 26 -8.17 -11.36 7.51
C LEU A 26 -7.56 -10.14 6.78
N CYS A 27 -7.10 -10.33 5.54
CA CYS A 27 -6.53 -9.23 4.76
C CYS A 27 -7.58 -8.17 4.41
N GLN A 28 -8.82 -8.59 4.12
CA GLN A 28 -9.93 -7.67 3.85
C GLN A 28 -10.34 -6.86 5.09
N GLU A 29 -10.43 -7.52 6.25
CA GLU A 29 -10.71 -6.85 7.53
C GLU A 29 -9.59 -5.86 7.87
N PHE A 30 -8.34 -6.28 7.74
CA PHE A 30 -7.17 -5.42 7.93
C PHE A 30 -7.23 -4.17 7.05
N VAL A 31 -7.40 -4.36 5.73
CA VAL A 31 -7.48 -3.24 4.77
C VAL A 31 -8.64 -2.32 5.11
N GLY A 32 -9.81 -2.86 5.48
CA GLY A 32 -10.99 -2.06 5.82
C GLY A 32 -10.77 -1.19 7.05
N VAL A 33 -10.24 -1.77 8.13
CA VAL A 33 -9.99 -1.06 9.40
C VAL A 33 -8.94 0.04 9.20
N PHE A 34 -7.77 -0.32 8.65
CA PHE A 34 -6.68 0.63 8.54
C PHE A 34 -6.88 1.67 7.44
N LEU A 35 -7.71 1.41 6.42
CA LEU A 35 -8.06 2.44 5.43
C LEU A 35 -8.83 3.60 6.05
N PHE A 36 -9.71 3.32 7.02
CA PHE A 36 -10.42 4.36 7.76
C PHE A 36 -9.45 5.19 8.60
N TYR A 37 -8.58 4.54 9.38
CA TYR A 37 -7.59 5.22 10.22
C TYR A 37 -6.57 6.04 9.41
N ALA A 38 -6.04 5.46 8.33
CA ALA A 38 -5.06 6.14 7.49
C ALA A 38 -5.62 7.45 6.92
N ARG A 39 -6.88 7.46 6.47
CA ARG A 39 -7.50 8.68 5.94
C ARG A 39 -7.76 9.76 7.00
N ALA A 40 -7.90 9.36 8.26
CA ALA A 40 -8.26 10.27 9.35
C ALA A 40 -7.02 10.82 10.07
N ILE A 41 -5.95 10.04 10.17
CA ILE A 41 -4.81 10.32 11.05
C ILE A 41 -3.48 10.32 10.29
N ASP A 42 -3.24 9.32 9.43
CA ASP A 42 -1.95 9.14 8.79
C ASP A 42 -2.07 8.62 7.35
N ASN A 43 -2.07 9.55 6.40
CA ASN A 43 -2.20 9.24 4.98
C ASN A 43 -0.99 8.48 4.42
N THR A 44 0.17 8.48 5.10
CA THR A 44 1.36 7.79 4.62
C THR A 44 1.16 6.27 4.58
N MET A 45 0.24 5.76 5.40
CA MET A 45 -0.16 4.35 5.43
C MET A 45 -0.91 3.89 4.17
N LEU A 46 -1.51 4.81 3.38
CA LEU A 46 -2.39 4.48 2.26
C LEU A 46 -1.70 3.68 1.15
N VAL A 47 -0.43 3.99 0.86
CA VAL A 47 0.33 3.28 -0.17
C VAL A 47 0.57 1.83 0.22
N SER A 48 0.92 1.58 1.48
CA SER A 48 1.13 0.26 2.05
C SER A 48 -0.16 -0.56 2.10
N ILE A 49 -1.28 0.06 2.48
CA ILE A 49 -2.62 -0.58 2.47
C ILE A 49 -3.00 -0.99 1.05
N GLY A 50 -2.82 -0.09 0.08
CA GLY A 50 -3.09 -0.39 -1.33
C GLY A 50 -2.20 -1.52 -1.85
N SER A 51 -0.93 -1.58 -1.42
CA SER A 51 0.00 -2.65 -1.79
C SER A 51 -0.49 -4.01 -1.28
N ILE A 52 -0.88 -4.10 0.00
CA ILE A 52 -1.46 -5.32 0.59
C ILE A 52 -2.75 -5.73 -0.14
N ALA A 53 -3.61 -4.76 -0.48
CA ALA A 53 -4.86 -5.04 -1.19
C ALA A 53 -4.63 -5.65 -2.58
N THR A 54 -3.63 -5.17 -3.33
CA THR A 54 -3.24 -5.75 -4.62
C THR A 54 -2.61 -7.13 -4.45
N ALA A 55 -1.73 -7.28 -3.45
CA ALA A 55 -1.03 -8.53 -3.13
C ALA A 55 -2.00 -9.70 -2.89
N MET A 56 -3.19 -9.45 -2.33
CA MET A 56 -4.25 -10.47 -2.16
C MET A 56 -4.66 -11.19 -3.46
N SER A 57 -4.35 -10.62 -4.63
CA SER A 57 -4.69 -11.18 -5.95
C SER A 57 -3.48 -11.54 -6.80
N THR A 58 -2.27 -11.33 -6.28
CA THR A 58 -1.01 -11.46 -7.03
C THR A 58 0.10 -12.22 -6.32
N SER A 59 0.03 -12.36 -4.99
CA SER A 59 1.11 -12.87 -4.15
C SER A 59 0.64 -13.98 -3.20
N GLY A 60 1.55 -14.88 -2.84
CA GLY A 60 1.31 -15.90 -1.80
C GLY A 60 1.22 -15.32 -0.38
N TRP A 61 0.76 -16.16 0.56
CA TRP A 61 0.56 -15.78 1.96
C TRP A 61 1.81 -15.29 2.69
N THR A 62 2.98 -15.86 2.38
CA THR A 62 4.26 -15.48 3.01
C THR A 62 4.64 -14.02 2.74
N ASP A 63 4.52 -13.58 1.48
CA ASP A 63 4.79 -12.19 1.07
C ASP A 63 3.77 -11.23 1.73
N ILE A 64 2.49 -11.59 1.72
CA ILE A 64 1.43 -10.79 2.36
C ILE A 64 1.69 -10.66 3.86
N ARG A 65 2.04 -11.75 4.54
CA ARG A 65 2.35 -11.73 5.98
C ARG A 65 3.54 -10.82 6.29
N GLN A 66 4.57 -10.82 5.47
CA GLN A 66 5.70 -9.91 5.63
C GLN A 66 5.27 -8.45 5.50
N ARG A 67 4.44 -8.12 4.51
CA ARG A 67 3.90 -6.75 4.32
C ARG A 67 3.00 -6.32 5.49
N LEU A 68 2.13 -7.21 5.97
CA LEU A 68 1.32 -6.96 7.17
C LEU A 68 2.18 -6.69 8.40
N GLN A 69 3.25 -7.49 8.60
CA GLN A 69 4.16 -7.29 9.71
C GLN A 69 4.92 -5.96 9.59
N GLN A 70 5.39 -5.60 8.40
CA GLN A 70 6.05 -4.31 8.18
C GLN A 70 5.11 -3.14 8.49
N PHE A 71 3.85 -3.22 8.06
CA PHE A 71 2.83 -2.22 8.37
C PHE A 71 2.62 -2.07 9.87
N LEU A 72 2.44 -3.19 10.58
CA LEU A 72 2.21 -3.16 12.03
C LEU A 72 3.45 -2.66 12.79
N ASN A 73 4.65 -3.00 12.34
CA ASN A 73 5.88 -2.46 12.90
C ASN A 73 5.93 -0.93 12.73
N TYR A 74 5.58 -0.41 11.55
CA TYR A 74 5.52 1.03 11.31
C TYR A 74 4.52 1.73 12.24
N ALA A 75 3.31 1.18 12.38
CA ALA A 75 2.29 1.71 13.27
C ALA A 75 2.72 1.66 14.75
N ALA A 76 3.45 0.61 15.15
CA ALA A 76 3.97 0.48 16.50
C ALA A 76 5.11 1.47 16.81
N THR A 77 5.93 1.85 15.81
CA THR A 77 7.02 2.81 16.00
C THR A 77 6.58 4.27 15.92
N HIS A 78 5.40 4.55 15.33
CA HIS A 78 4.84 5.89 15.19
C HIS A 78 3.44 5.98 15.84
N PRO A 79 3.31 5.80 17.16
CA PRO A 79 2.01 5.77 17.83
C PRO A 79 1.31 7.14 17.85
N ASP A 80 2.09 8.23 17.85
CA ASP A 80 1.60 9.61 18.01
C ASP A 80 1.57 10.37 16.67
N ALA A 81 1.20 9.68 15.58
CA ALA A 81 1.03 10.33 14.29
C ALA A 81 -0.16 11.31 14.35
N GLU A 82 0.07 12.58 14.03
CA GLU A 82 -0.94 13.64 14.09
C GLU A 82 -0.92 14.50 12.82
N ILE A 83 -2.11 14.89 12.34
CA ILE A 83 -2.25 15.86 11.26
C ILE A 83 -2.26 17.26 11.86
N GLN A 84 -1.25 18.06 11.53
CA GLN A 84 -1.16 19.44 11.98
C GLN A 84 -1.62 20.40 10.88
N TYR A 85 -2.73 21.10 11.14
CA TYR A 85 -3.21 22.17 10.28
C TYR A 85 -2.71 23.51 10.81
N HIS A 86 -1.89 24.20 10.01
CA HIS A 86 -1.42 25.54 10.32
C HIS A 86 -2.18 26.54 9.45
N ALA A 87 -2.91 27.45 10.10
CA ALA A 87 -3.56 28.54 9.38
C ALA A 87 -2.48 29.43 8.74
N SER A 88 -2.45 29.46 7.42
CA SER A 88 -1.63 30.38 6.64
C SER A 88 -2.46 30.87 5.46
N GLU A 89 -2.16 32.05 4.93
CA GLU A 89 -2.75 32.53 3.67
C GLU A 89 -2.25 31.74 2.44
N MET A 90 -1.59 30.60 2.64
CA MET A 90 -1.10 29.76 1.56
C MET A 90 -2.23 28.93 0.94
N HIS A 91 -2.30 28.98 -0.39
CA HIS A 91 -3.06 28.01 -1.16
C HIS A 91 -2.43 26.62 -1.02
N LEU A 92 -3.23 25.62 -0.63
CA LEU A 92 -2.78 24.24 -0.53
C LEU A 92 -2.62 23.65 -1.94
N TRP A 93 -1.37 23.51 -2.39
CA TRP A 93 -1.04 22.85 -3.65
C TRP A 93 -0.76 21.37 -3.39
N ILE A 94 -1.61 20.50 -3.95
CA ILE A 94 -1.45 19.05 -3.84
C ILE A 94 -0.53 18.59 -4.97
N HIS A 95 0.66 18.12 -4.62
CA HIS A 95 1.56 17.42 -5.54
C HIS A 95 1.31 15.92 -5.42
N SER A 96 0.68 15.32 -6.43
CA SER A 96 0.56 13.88 -6.54
C SER A 96 1.70 13.36 -7.40
N ASP A 97 2.61 12.57 -6.82
CA ASP A 97 3.58 11.79 -7.58
C ASP A 97 2.96 10.41 -7.94
N ALA A 98 3.09 10.01 -9.19
CA ALA A 98 2.53 8.79 -9.72
C ALA A 98 3.64 7.90 -10.26
N SER A 99 3.99 6.86 -9.51
CA SER A 99 5.03 5.92 -9.93
C SER A 99 4.48 4.82 -10.85
N TYR A 100 5.15 4.57 -11.98
CA TYR A 100 4.78 3.54 -12.96
C TYR A 100 5.58 2.24 -12.75
N LEU A 101 4.92 1.07 -12.88
CA LEU A 101 5.51 -0.28 -12.79
C LEU A 101 6.10 -0.73 -11.44
N ASN A 102 5.77 -0.08 -10.34
CA ASN A 102 6.27 -0.46 -9.01
C ASN A 102 5.55 -1.68 -8.38
N GLU A 103 4.33 -1.99 -8.81
CA GLU A 103 3.54 -3.12 -8.28
C GLU A 103 2.84 -3.88 -9.44
N PRO A 104 2.63 -5.21 -9.32
CA PRO A 104 1.94 -6.00 -10.34
C PRO A 104 0.45 -5.62 -10.40
N LYS A 105 -0.12 -5.52 -11.60
CA LYS A 105 -1.51 -5.03 -11.84
C LYS A 105 -1.81 -3.64 -11.25
N ALA A 106 -0.79 -2.83 -10.98
CA ALA A 106 -0.98 -1.49 -10.44
C ALA A 106 -1.67 -0.56 -11.46
N ARG A 107 -2.65 0.20 -10.97
CA ARG A 107 -3.18 1.40 -11.64
C ARG A 107 -2.56 2.63 -10.96
N SER A 108 -2.79 3.82 -11.52
CA SER A 108 -2.33 5.08 -10.91
C SER A 108 -2.70 5.12 -9.42
N ARG A 109 -1.71 5.39 -8.56
CA ARG A 109 -1.86 5.49 -7.10
C ARG A 109 -1.50 6.92 -6.71
N GLY A 110 -2.44 7.61 -6.07
CA GLY A 110 -2.14 8.84 -5.34
C GLY A 110 -1.67 8.47 -3.95
N GLY A 111 -0.44 8.85 -3.61
CA GLY A 111 0.03 8.97 -2.23
C GLY A 111 0.34 10.43 -2.00
N GLY A 112 -0.30 11.02 -0.99
CA GLY A 112 -0.16 12.42 -0.60
C GLY A 112 -0.17 12.53 0.90
#